data_AF-E0PD38-F1
#
_entry.id   AF-E0PD38-F1
#
_cell.length_a   1.000
_cell.length_b   1.000
_cell.length_c   1.000
_cell.angle_alpha   90.00
_cell.angle_beta   90.00
_cell.angle_gamma   90.00
#
_symmetry.space_group_name_H-M   'P 1'
#
loop_
_entity.id
_entity.type
_entity.pdbx_description
1 polymer ?
#
loop_
_entity_poly.entity_id
_entity_poly.type
_entity_poly.pdbx_seq_one_letter_code
_entity_poly.pdbx_strand_id
1 'polypeptide(L)'
;MALNVILKSMRQIKIQDTPELEELAKTEGGNQKHIYYNPTWNYFKELIKEKLNSEEGSRVYAKRKTNVEPVFGRLKSVFGVRRVHVRGRQAIQTEIRFLFMSMNLTKLAKNLALRTLNTQKPHSDFIILIVFKTEIVVWFYFKASFCPTSFFLFSLKTQ
;
A
#
# COMPACT_ATOMS: atom_id res chain seq x y z
N MET A 1 28.32 47.86 7.27
CA MET A 1 28.30 46.66 8.12
C MET A 1 28.07 45.37 7.31
N ALA A 2 27.09 45.33 6.40
CA ALA A 2 26.82 44.15 5.54
C ALA A 2 27.98 43.75 4.59
N LEU A 3 28.73 44.72 4.05
CA LEU A 3 29.89 44.43 3.18
C LEU A 3 31.02 43.71 3.94
N ASN A 4 31.22 44.05 5.21
CA ASN A 4 32.19 43.38 6.09
C ASN A 4 31.74 41.97 6.47
N VAL A 5 30.44 41.68 6.50
CA VAL A 5 29.90 40.33 6.73
C VAL A 5 30.09 39.44 5.51
N ILE A 6 29.90 39.98 4.30
CA ILE A 6 30.15 39.27 3.03
C ILE A 6 31.64 39.02 2.82
N LEU A 7 32.50 40.01 3.09
CA LEU A 7 33.95 39.81 3.06
C LEU A 7 34.41 38.84 4.16
N LYS A 8 33.76 38.81 5.32
CA LYS A 8 34.04 37.83 6.38
C LYS A 8 33.60 36.42 5.96
N SER A 9 32.49 36.25 5.25
CA SER A 9 32.05 34.93 4.79
C SER A 9 32.91 34.37 3.65
N MET A 10 33.40 35.22 2.75
CA MET A 10 34.44 34.87 1.76
C MET A 10 35.79 34.56 2.41
N ARG A 11 36.08 35.14 3.58
CA ARG A 11 37.31 34.94 4.37
C ARG A 11 37.20 33.78 5.38
N GLN A 12 36.02 33.19 5.57
CA GLN A 12 35.80 31.98 6.38
C GLN A 12 35.95 30.68 5.59
N ILE A 13 36.59 30.71 4.41
CA ILE A 13 37.48 29.61 4.07
C ILE A 13 38.67 29.76 5.03
N LYS A 14 38.46 29.37 6.29
CA LYS A 14 39.56 29.05 7.18
C LYS A 14 40.46 28.11 6.39
N ILE A 15 41.75 28.41 6.40
CA ILE A 15 42.81 27.46 6.04
C ILE A 15 42.35 26.09 6.55
N GLN A 16 42.11 25.14 5.64
CA GLN A 16 41.62 23.82 6.02
C GLN A 16 42.65 23.26 7.00
N ASP A 17 42.26 22.98 8.24
CA ASP A 17 43.20 22.59 9.31
C ASP A 17 43.90 21.24 9.02
N THR A 18 43.44 20.50 8.00
CA THR A 18 43.89 19.15 7.63
C THR A 18 44.29 19.08 6.14
N PRO A 19 45.45 18.50 5.78
CA PRO A 19 45.96 18.46 4.40
C PRO A 19 45.05 17.70 3.42
N GLU A 20 44.34 16.68 3.89
CA GLU A 20 43.39 15.88 3.08
C GLU A 20 42.22 16.72 2.53
N LEU A 21 41.73 17.69 3.32
CA LEU A 21 40.61 18.54 2.92
C LEU A 21 41.01 19.62 1.90
N GLU A 22 42.28 20.01 1.90
CA GLU A 22 42.84 20.92 0.90
C GLU A 22 42.98 20.24 -0.46
N GLU A 23 43.37 18.96 -0.48
CA GLU A 23 43.40 18.14 -1.70
C GLU A 23 42.00 17.98 -2.30
N LEU A 24 40.99 17.70 -1.48
CA LEU A 24 39.60 17.58 -1.92
C LEU A 24 39.00 18.91 -2.44
N ALA A 25 39.48 20.04 -1.92
CA ALA A 25 39.07 21.37 -2.37
C ALA A 25 39.67 21.76 -3.75
N LYS A 26 40.63 20.99 -4.27
CA LYS A 26 41.22 21.15 -5.60
C LYS A 26 40.52 20.24 -6.61
N THR A 27 40.56 20.65 -7.88
CA THR A 27 40.09 19.88 -9.04
C THR A 27 41.18 18.89 -9.44
N GLU A 28 40.88 17.87 -10.25
CA GLU A 28 41.87 16.90 -10.74
C GLU A 28 43.10 17.56 -11.41
N GLY A 29 42.92 18.75 -12.00
CA GLY A 29 44.01 19.58 -12.56
C GLY A 29 44.68 20.54 -11.57
N GLY A 30 44.50 20.39 -10.26
CA GLY A 30 45.14 21.20 -9.22
C GLY A 30 44.52 22.58 -8.94
N ASN A 31 43.52 23.00 -9.72
CA ASN A 31 42.85 24.29 -9.54
C ASN A 31 41.87 24.30 -8.37
N GLN A 32 41.81 25.41 -7.63
CA GLN A 32 40.88 25.59 -6.51
C GLN A 32 39.42 25.57 -6.99
N LYS A 33 38.58 24.74 -6.36
CA LYS A 33 37.14 24.71 -6.63
C LYS A 33 36.48 25.97 -6.05
N HIS A 34 35.80 26.74 -6.90
CA HIS A 34 34.99 27.87 -6.47
C HIS A 34 33.53 27.43 -6.27
N ILE A 35 32.98 27.66 -5.08
CA ILE A 35 31.58 27.37 -4.78
C ILE A 35 30.85 28.70 -4.63
N TYR A 36 29.89 28.95 -5.52
CA TYR A 36 28.97 30.07 -5.39
C TYR A 36 27.80 29.64 -4.49
N TYR A 37 27.53 30.40 -3.42
CA TYR A 37 26.37 30.18 -2.58
C TYR A 37 25.56 31.46 -2.41
N ASN A 38 24.23 31.30 -2.41
CA ASN A 38 23.31 32.39 -2.11
C ASN A 38 22.97 32.35 -0.61
N PRO A 39 23.39 33.35 0.18
CA PRO A 39 23.18 33.36 1.63
C PRO A 39 21.69 33.42 1.99
N THR A 40 20.89 34.20 1.25
CA THR A 40 19.44 34.33 1.46
C THR A 40 18.72 33.01 1.23
N TRP A 41 19.11 32.27 0.19
CA TRP A 41 18.54 30.96 -0.08
C TRP A 41 18.92 29.91 0.97
N ASN A 42 20.16 29.98 1.48
CA ASN A 42 20.60 29.06 2.53
C ASN A 42 19.87 29.29 3.84
N TYR A 43 19.66 30.56 4.20
CA TYR A 43 18.84 30.95 5.34
C TYR A 43 17.43 30.33 5.29
N PHE A 44 16.71 30.46 4.16
CA PHE A 44 15.37 29.86 4.05
C PHE A 44 15.39 28.33 4.08
N LYS A 45 16.40 27.69 3.48
CA LYS A 45 16.56 26.23 3.57
C LYS A 45 16.76 25.76 5.01
N GLU A 46 17.59 26.47 5.77
CA GLU A 46 17.87 26.16 7.17
C GLU A 46 16.61 26.34 8.03
N LEU A 47 15.86 27.44 7.84
CA LEU A 47 14.58 27.66 8.51
C LEU A 47 13.57 26.54 8.25
N ILE A 48 13.44 26.11 6.98
CA ILE A 48 12.53 25.02 6.62
C ILE A 48 13.01 23.70 7.24
N LYS A 49 14.33 23.44 7.22
CA LYS A 49 14.92 22.23 7.79
C LYS A 49 14.70 22.17 9.30
N GLU A 50 14.92 23.26 10.01
CA GLU A 50 14.65 23.38 11.43
C GLU A 50 13.16 23.16 11.74
N LYS A 51 12.28 23.80 10.97
CA LYS A 51 10.82 23.62 11.12
C LYS A 51 10.40 22.16 10.87
N LEU A 52 10.97 21.47 9.89
CA LEU A 52 10.68 20.06 9.62
C LEU A 52 11.25 19.12 10.69
N ASN A 53 12.41 19.46 11.25
CA ASN A 53 13.08 18.68 12.30
C ASN A 53 12.49 18.93 13.70
N SER A 54 11.72 20.00 13.89
CA SER A 54 10.97 20.22 15.13
C SER A 54 10.01 19.06 15.41
N GLU A 55 9.77 18.75 16.69
CA GLU A 55 8.87 17.66 17.09
C GLU A 55 7.46 17.85 16.50
N GLU A 56 6.94 19.07 16.53
CA GLU A 56 5.64 19.43 15.94
C GLU A 56 5.63 19.28 14.42
N GLY A 57 6.67 19.79 13.74
CA GLY A 57 6.80 19.71 12.29
C GLY A 57 6.94 18.27 11.81
N SER A 58 7.74 17.46 12.49
CA SER A 58 7.90 16.03 12.24
C SER A 58 6.58 15.28 12.43
N ARG A 59 5.83 15.55 13.52
CA ARG A 59 4.51 14.97 13.78
C ARG A 59 3.48 15.33 12.70
N VAL A 60 3.48 16.57 12.22
CA VAL A 60 2.60 17.01 11.12
C VAL A 60 3.04 16.40 9.79
N TYR A 61 4.34 16.34 9.53
CA TYR A 61 4.90 15.75 8.32
C TYR A 61 4.66 14.25 8.25
N ALA A 62 4.69 13.52 9.36
CA ALA A 62 4.36 12.10 9.42
C ALA A 62 2.94 11.80 8.93
N LYS A 63 1.98 12.72 9.18
CA LYS A 63 0.60 12.60 8.68
C LYS A 63 0.51 12.72 7.16
N ARG A 64 1.50 13.31 6.48
CA ARG A 64 1.56 13.36 5.00
C ARG A 64 1.78 11.98 4.37
N LYS A 65 2.18 10.93 5.10
CA LYS A 65 2.09 9.55 4.55
C LYS A 65 0.64 9.13 4.26
N THR A 66 -0.34 9.83 4.84
CA THR A 66 -1.77 9.76 4.52
C THR A 66 -2.17 10.84 3.50
N ASN A 67 -1.29 11.22 2.58
CA ASN A 67 -1.64 12.12 1.48
C ASN A 67 -2.69 11.46 0.54
N VAL A 68 -3.33 12.30 -0.27
CA VAL A 68 -4.30 11.85 -1.29
C VAL A 68 -3.64 11.07 -2.45
N GLU A 69 -2.34 11.26 -2.66
CA GLU A 69 -1.58 10.67 -3.75
C GLU A 69 -1.59 9.12 -3.74
N PRO A 70 -1.30 8.42 -2.63
CA PRO A 70 -1.48 6.96 -2.55
C PRO A 70 -2.87 6.47 -2.96
N VAL A 71 -3.93 7.24 -2.66
CA VAL A 71 -5.29 6.90 -3.05
C VAL A 71 -5.42 6.95 -4.57
N PHE A 72 -4.98 8.04 -5.20
CA PHE A 72 -5.00 8.18 -6.66
C PHE A 72 -4.05 7.20 -7.37
N GLY A 73 -2.90 6.90 -6.79
CA GLY A 73 -1.98 5.89 -7.29
C GLY A 73 -2.64 4.51 -7.31
N ARG A 74 -3.26 4.11 -6.20
CA ARG A 74 -4.01 2.85 -6.09
C ARG A 74 -5.20 2.79 -7.05
N LEU A 75 -5.90 3.91 -7.26
CA LEU A 75 -6.99 3.97 -8.24
C LEU A 75 -6.51 3.66 -9.66
N LYS A 76 -5.36 4.20 -10.05
CA LYS A 76 -4.79 3.99 -11.38
C LYS A 76 -4.15 2.62 -11.52
N SER A 77 -3.43 2.12 -10.51
CA SER A 77 -2.66 0.89 -10.60
C SER A 77 -3.47 -0.37 -10.26
N VAL A 78 -4.32 -0.32 -9.22
CA VAL A 78 -5.07 -1.50 -8.74
C VAL A 78 -6.47 -1.55 -9.34
N PHE A 79 -7.19 -0.41 -9.36
CA PHE A 79 -8.54 -0.35 -9.92
C PHE A 79 -8.54 -0.04 -11.43
N GLY A 80 -7.38 0.29 -12.01
CA GLY A 80 -7.26 0.58 -13.45
C GLY A 80 -7.99 1.83 -13.92
N VAL A 81 -8.46 2.69 -13.01
CA VAL A 81 -9.27 3.86 -13.38
C VAL A 81 -8.39 4.95 -13.96
N ARG A 82 -8.42 5.09 -15.29
CA ARG A 82 -7.72 6.13 -16.05
C ARG A 82 -8.66 7.25 -16.53
N ARG A 83 -9.93 6.93 -16.74
CA ARG A 83 -10.98 7.83 -17.24
C ARG A 83 -12.32 7.47 -16.60
N VAL A 84 -13.21 8.45 -16.52
CA VAL A 84 -14.62 8.25 -16.18
C VAL A 84 -15.41 7.93 -17.44
N HIS A 85 -16.45 7.11 -17.30
CA HIS A 85 -17.29 6.69 -18.44
C HIS A 85 -18.45 7.66 -18.67
N VAL A 86 -18.96 8.27 -17.61
CA VAL A 86 -20.11 9.18 -17.68
C VAL A 86 -19.69 10.62 -17.97
N ARG A 87 -20.62 11.39 -18.55
CA ARG A 87 -20.47 12.84 -18.78
C ARG A 87 -21.40 13.62 -17.85
N GLY A 88 -21.01 14.85 -17.52
CA GLY A 88 -21.75 15.72 -16.62
C GLY A 88 -21.28 15.63 -15.17
N ARG A 89 -21.22 16.79 -14.50
CA ARG A 89 -20.56 16.94 -13.18
C ARG A 89 -21.14 16.02 -12.10
N GLN A 90 -22.46 15.88 -12.05
CA GLN A 90 -23.14 15.07 -11.03
C GLN A 90 -22.93 13.57 -11.23
N ALA A 91 -22.97 13.10 -12.48
CA ALA A 91 -22.70 11.70 -12.80
C ALA A 91 -21.23 11.34 -12.50
N ILE A 92 -20.29 12.20 -12.89
CA ILE A 92 -18.86 12.03 -12.61
C ILE A 92 -18.61 11.95 -11.10
N GLN A 93 -19.22 12.84 -10.32
CA GLN A 93 -19.10 12.82 -8.86
C GLN A 93 -19.61 11.50 -8.27
N THR A 94 -20.68 10.94 -8.83
CA THR A 94 -21.27 9.68 -8.39
C THR A 94 -20.37 8.49 -8.72
N GLU A 95 -19.81 8.43 -9.93
CA GLU A 95 -18.84 7.39 -10.34
C GLU A 95 -17.60 7.40 -9.43
N ILE A 96 -17.05 8.59 -9.15
CA ILE A 96 -15.91 8.75 -8.23
C ILE A 96 -16.27 8.34 -6.80
N ARG A 97 -17.48 8.64 -6.32
CA ARG A 97 -17.96 8.22 -4.99
C ARG A 97 -18.04 6.70 -4.88
N PHE A 98 -18.61 6.01 -5.88
CA PHE A 98 -18.65 4.55 -5.91
C PHE A 98 -17.25 3.96 -5.90
N LEU A 99 -16.33 4.55 -6.64
CA LEU A 99 -14.95 4.12 -6.71
C LEU A 99 -14.23 4.25 -5.36
N PHE A 100 -14.40 5.36 -4.64
CA PHE A 100 -13.84 5.48 -3.29
C PHE A 100 -14.50 4.53 -2.27
N MET A 101 -15.80 4.29 -2.41
CA MET A 101 -16.52 3.34 -1.58
C MET A 101 -16.03 1.90 -1.80
N SER A 102 -15.81 1.48 -3.05
CA SER A 102 -15.24 0.17 -3.36
C SER A 102 -13.83 0.01 -2.80
N MET A 103 -12.99 1.05 -2.87
CA MET A 103 -11.65 1.06 -2.25
C MET A 103 -11.71 0.84 -0.74
N ASN A 104 -12.65 1.48 -0.05
CA ASN A 104 -12.85 1.35 1.39
C ASN A 104 -13.36 -0.05 1.75
N LEU A 105 -14.30 -0.60 0.98
CA LEU A 105 -14.77 -1.98 1.15
C LEU A 105 -13.63 -3.00 0.96
N THR A 106 -12.73 -2.80 -0.01
CA THR A 106 -11.57 -3.69 -0.16
C THR A 106 -10.64 -3.63 1.06
N LYS A 107 -10.44 -2.45 1.66
CA LYS A 107 -9.64 -2.33 2.89
C LYS A 107 -10.33 -3.03 4.06
N LEU A 108 -11.65 -2.85 4.20
CA LEU A 108 -12.45 -3.52 5.22
C LEU A 108 -12.36 -5.04 5.07
N ALA A 109 -12.59 -5.58 3.87
CA ALA A 109 -12.52 -7.01 3.61
C ALA A 109 -11.14 -7.61 3.95
N LYS A 110 -10.05 -6.92 3.62
CA LYS A 110 -8.69 -7.34 3.99
C LYS A 110 -8.49 -7.36 5.52
N ASN A 111 -8.95 -6.32 6.21
CA ASN A 111 -8.86 -6.25 7.67
C ASN A 111 -9.68 -7.36 8.35
N LEU A 112 -10.87 -7.65 7.82
CA LEU A 112 -11.71 -8.74 8.30
C LEU A 112 -11.04 -10.10 8.05
N ALA A 113 -10.52 -10.35 6.84
CA ALA A 113 -9.81 -11.59 6.53
C ALA A 113 -8.60 -11.83 7.45
N LEU A 114 -7.79 -10.81 7.71
CA LEU A 114 -6.66 -10.91 8.65
C LEU A 114 -7.12 -11.21 10.08
N ARG A 115 -8.26 -10.66 10.52
CA ARG A 115 -8.85 -10.99 11.83
C ARG A 115 -9.34 -12.44 11.87
N THR A 116 -10.00 -12.92 10.82
CA THR A 116 -10.48 -14.30 10.72
C THR A 116 -9.34 -15.31 10.75
N LEU A 117 -8.20 -15.03 10.11
CA LEU A 117 -7.02 -15.90 10.15
C LEU A 117 -6.35 -15.95 11.54
N ASN A 118 -6.42 -14.86 12.31
CA ASN A 118 -5.83 -14.80 13.66
C ASN A 118 -6.74 -15.41 14.74
N THR A 119 -8.05 -15.49 14.50
CA THR A 119 -8.94 -16.31 15.32
C THR A 119 -8.91 -17.74 14.81
N GLN A 120 -8.08 -18.60 15.42
CA GLN A 120 -8.20 -20.05 15.24
C GLN A 120 -9.67 -20.48 15.42
N LYS A 121 -10.31 -20.93 14.35
CA LYS A 121 -11.52 -21.74 14.43
C LYS A 121 -11.23 -23.13 13.86
N PRO A 122 -10.67 -24.06 14.64
CA PRO A 122 -10.59 -25.46 14.25
C PRO A 122 -11.85 -26.23 14.68
N HIS A 123 -13.05 -25.63 14.63
CA HIS A 123 -14.26 -26.30 15.11
C HIS A 123 -15.53 -26.12 14.25
N SER A 124 -15.57 -25.16 13.32
CA SER A 124 -16.70 -25.06 12.37
C SER A 124 -16.58 -26.03 11.20
N ASP A 125 -15.36 -26.25 10.72
CA ASP A 125 -15.11 -27.00 9.49
C ASP A 125 -15.39 -28.49 9.70
N PHE A 126 -15.12 -29.01 10.91
CA PHE A 126 -15.47 -30.38 11.30
C PHE A 126 -16.99 -30.61 11.33
N ILE A 127 -17.78 -29.65 11.84
CA ILE A 127 -19.24 -29.79 11.93
C ILE A 127 -19.86 -29.79 10.52
N ILE A 128 -19.41 -28.90 9.63
CA ILE A 128 -19.89 -28.84 8.24
C ILE A 128 -19.56 -30.16 7.51
N LEU A 129 -18.35 -30.69 7.68
CA LEU A 129 -17.94 -31.94 7.03
C LEU A 129 -18.73 -33.16 7.54
N ILE A 130 -19.06 -33.19 8.84
CA ILE A 130 -19.90 -34.25 9.44
C ILE A 130 -21.32 -34.19 8.85
N VAL A 131 -21.94 -33.01 8.78
CA VAL A 131 -23.30 -32.84 8.25
C VAL A 131 -23.38 -33.24 6.77
N PHE A 132 -22.41 -32.84 5.95
CA PHE A 132 -22.35 -33.26 4.54
C PHE A 132 -22.15 -34.77 4.39
N LYS A 133 -21.31 -35.38 5.23
CA LYS A 133 -21.03 -36.82 5.16
C LYS A 133 -22.25 -37.64 5.57
N THR A 134 -23.02 -37.20 6.57
CA THR A 134 -24.27 -37.86 6.96
C THR A 134 -25.35 -37.77 5.89
N GLU A 135 -25.47 -36.63 5.21
CA GLU A 135 -26.43 -36.43 4.11
C GLU A 135 -26.15 -37.37 2.93
N ILE A 136 -24.88 -37.48 2.50
CA ILE A 136 -24.48 -38.35 1.39
C ILE A 136 -24.72 -39.82 1.73
N VAL A 137 -24.42 -40.23 2.97
CA VAL A 137 -24.62 -41.60 3.43
C VAL A 137 -26.11 -41.95 3.47
N VAL A 138 -26.95 -41.08 4.01
CA VAL A 138 -28.42 -41.27 4.04
C VAL A 138 -28.99 -41.35 2.62
N TRP A 139 -28.52 -40.51 1.69
CA TRP A 139 -28.93 -40.57 0.29
C TRP A 139 -28.56 -41.91 -0.39
N PHE A 140 -27.38 -42.46 -0.07
CA PHE A 140 -26.95 -43.75 -0.60
C PHE A 140 -27.80 -44.91 -0.06
N TYR A 141 -28.12 -44.91 1.25
CA TYR A 141 -29.00 -45.90 1.86
C TYR A 141 -30.43 -45.81 1.31
N PHE A 142 -30.96 -44.60 1.14
CA PHE A 142 -32.29 -44.39 0.54
C PHE A 142 -32.37 -44.97 -0.88
N LYS A 143 -31.31 -44.81 -1.67
CA LYS A 143 -31.23 -45.34 -3.04
C LYS A 143 -31.07 -46.85 -3.08
N ALA A 144 -30.35 -47.44 -2.12
CA ALA A 144 -30.19 -48.90 -2.00
C ALA A 144 -31.48 -49.61 -1.57
N SER A 145 -32.32 -48.97 -0.75
CA SER A 145 -33.64 -49.50 -0.36
C SER A 145 -34.66 -49.55 -1.51
N PHE A 146 -34.39 -48.89 -2.64
CA PHE A 146 -35.24 -48.87 -3.83
C PHE A 146 -34.78 -49.85 -4.94
N CYS A 147 -33.89 -50.80 -4.63
CA CYS A 147 -33.60 -51.92 -5.52
C CYS A 147 -34.70 -52.99 -5.36
N PRO A 148 -35.55 -53.26 -6.38
CA PRO A 148 -36.45 -54.40 -6.33
C PRO A 148 -35.62 -55.66 -6.50
N THR A 149 -35.48 -56.44 -5.44
CA THR A 149 -34.98 -57.83 -5.51
C THR A 149 -36.02 -58.70 -6.20
N SER A 150 -36.16 -58.53 -7.52
CA SER A 150 -36.96 -59.41 -8.37
C SER A 150 -36.50 -59.31 -9.83
N PHE A 151 -35.22 -59.60 -10.08
CA PHE A 151 -34.69 -59.78 -11.44
C PHE A 151 -34.05 -61.16 -11.67
N PHE A 152 -34.40 -62.15 -10.84
CA PHE A 152 -33.97 -63.54 -10.98
C PHE A 152 -35.16 -64.49 -10.82
N LEU A 153 -36.14 -64.41 -11.71
CA LEU A 153 -37.12 -65.51 -11.87
C LEU A 153 -37.81 -65.50 -13.24
N PHE A 154 -37.06 -65.50 -14.35
CA PHE A 154 -37.66 -65.85 -15.65
C PHE A 154 -36.64 -66.51 -16.58
N SER A 155 -36.16 -67.67 -16.20
CA SER A 155 -35.57 -68.63 -17.14
C SER A 155 -35.93 -70.03 -16.66
N LEU A 156 -37.15 -70.45 -16.98
CA LEU A 156 -37.63 -71.85 -16.98
C LEU A 156 -39.15 -71.86 -17.16
N LYS A 157 -39.63 -71.72 -18.40
CA LYS A 157 -40.80 -72.45 -18.88
C LYS A 157 -41.04 -72.25 -20.38
N THR A 158 -40.89 -73.37 -21.11
CA THR A 158 -41.81 -73.90 -22.16
C THR A 158 -41.99 -73.07 -23.43
N GLN A 159 -42.19 -73.62 -24.62
CA GLN A 159 -42.32 -74.98 -25.15
C GLN A 159 -42.03 -74.87 -26.66
#